data_AF-A0A4Y2RDM6-F1
#
_entry.id   AF-A0A4Y2RDM6-F1
#
_cell.length_a   1.000
_cell.length_b   1.000
_cell.length_c   1.000
_cell.angle_alpha   90.00
_cell.angle_beta   90.00
_cell.angle_gamma   90.00
#
_symmetry.space_group_name_H-M   'P 1'
#
loop_
_entity.id
_entity.type
_entity.pdbx_description
1 polymer ?
#
loop_
_entity_poly.entity_id
_entity_poly.type
_entity_poly.pdbx_seq_one_letter_code
_entity_poly.pdbx_strand_id
1 'polypeptide(L)'
;PYTIITFPFIFAVMFGDCGHGLLMALFAFWMILKERQFLAKKSDNEIWNTMFGGRYIIFLMGLFSIYTGLIYNDAFSKSINIFGSPWKIPQENISHGVKSVILNPVVSFNVSAPYPFGLDPIWQSATNKIMFLNSYKMKVSIILGVSQMLFGVMLSIWNHIHFRRYINIICEFIPQLLFLLSIFGYLVILIILKWFWFDATRSSCAPSLLIALINMFLITYPTEPCYLVSMYEAQKVVQIFLVGLALVCIPWMLLIKPIFLHVGRHRYEVTPSEGHEEQGFGDLFIHQAIHTIEYCLGSISHTASYLRLWALSLAHAQLSEVLWNMVMKNAFMLKGYAGCISIYVVFAFWAALTIGILLVMEGLSAFLHALRLHWVEFQSKFYDGQGYAFIPFSFKAIVEGQSEV
;
A
#
# COMPACT_ATOMS: atom_id res chain seq x y z
N PRO A 1 -18.49 -2.19 0.34
CA PRO A 1 -18.25 -3.19 -0.72
C PRO A 1 -16.77 -3.30 -1.13
N TYR A 2 -16.10 -2.17 -1.41
CA TYR A 2 -14.71 -2.16 -1.92
C TYR A 2 -13.69 -2.78 -0.96
N THR A 3 -13.87 -2.55 0.35
CA THR A 3 -13.01 -3.10 1.41
C THR A 3 -12.91 -4.61 1.36
N ILE A 4 -13.90 -5.34 0.83
CA ILE A 4 -13.87 -6.81 0.75
C ILE A 4 -12.64 -7.30 -0.03
N ILE A 5 -12.24 -6.61 -1.09
CA ILE A 5 -11.08 -6.99 -1.93
C ILE A 5 -9.85 -6.13 -1.65
N THR A 6 -10.02 -4.81 -1.48
CA THR A 6 -8.86 -3.91 -1.31
C THR A 6 -8.13 -4.15 0.00
N PHE A 7 -8.85 -4.50 1.07
CA PHE A 7 -8.25 -4.75 2.37
C PHE A 7 -7.31 -5.97 2.36
N PRO A 8 -7.78 -7.16 1.92
CA PRO A 8 -6.90 -8.32 1.82
C PRO A 8 -5.74 -8.14 0.84
N PHE A 9 -5.93 -7.39 -0.24
CA PHE A 9 -4.86 -7.10 -1.20
C PHE A 9 -3.76 -6.22 -0.60
N ILE A 10 -4.11 -5.15 0.11
CA ILE A 10 -3.15 -4.26 0.77
C ILE A 10 -2.42 -4.98 1.91
N PHE A 11 -3.13 -5.83 2.64
CA PHE A 11 -2.51 -6.75 3.60
C PHE A 11 -1.47 -7.65 2.92
N ALA A 12 -1.81 -8.27 1.80
CA ALA A 12 -0.91 -9.16 1.08
C ALA A 12 0.36 -8.48 0.58
N VAL A 13 0.28 -7.21 0.17
CA VAL A 13 1.46 -6.42 -0.20
C VAL A 13 2.43 -6.24 0.97
N MET A 14 1.91 -6.08 2.20
CA MET A 14 2.70 -6.04 3.44
C MET A 14 3.21 -7.42 3.85
N PHE A 15 2.39 -8.45 3.70
CA PHE A 15 2.64 -9.83 4.13
C PHE A 15 2.89 -10.76 2.93
N GLY A 16 3.83 -10.37 2.07
CA GLY A 16 4.08 -11.04 0.80
C GLY A 16 5.08 -12.19 0.91
N ASP A 17 4.66 -13.33 1.47
CA ASP A 17 5.42 -14.60 1.48
C ASP A 17 4.49 -15.75 1.07
N CYS A 18 4.88 -16.51 0.05
CA CYS A 18 4.07 -17.61 -0.47
C CYS A 18 3.88 -18.74 0.56
N GLY A 19 4.89 -19.01 1.38
CA GLY A 19 4.87 -20.05 2.41
C GLY A 19 3.97 -19.68 3.58
N HIS A 20 4.14 -18.49 4.14
CA HIS A 20 3.27 -18.00 5.23
C HIS A 20 1.83 -17.81 4.77
N GLY A 21 1.62 -17.27 3.56
CA GLY A 21 0.30 -17.13 2.95
C GLY A 21 -0.42 -18.47 2.79
N LEU A 22 0.30 -19.52 2.39
CA LEU A 22 -0.25 -20.88 2.28
C LEU A 22 -0.66 -21.46 3.63
N LEU A 23 0.15 -21.29 4.68
CA LEU A 23 -0.21 -21.73 6.04
C LEU A 23 -1.47 -21.00 6.55
N MET A 24 -1.54 -19.69 6.33
CA MET A 24 -2.69 -18.88 6.73
C MET A 24 -3.96 -19.27 5.95
N ALA A 25 -3.84 -19.52 4.64
CA ALA A 25 -4.94 -19.97 3.80
C ALA A 25 -5.45 -21.36 4.22
N LEU A 26 -4.55 -22.30 4.52
CA LEU A 26 -4.91 -23.63 5.01
C LEU A 26 -5.63 -23.57 6.36
N PHE A 27 -5.12 -22.75 7.29
CA PHE A 27 -5.77 -22.55 8.59
C PHE A 27 -7.17 -21.94 8.44
N ALA A 28 -7.32 -20.92 7.60
CA ALA A 28 -8.62 -20.31 7.33
C ALA A 28 -9.59 -21.27 6.64
N PHE A 29 -9.10 -22.05 5.67
CA PHE A 29 -9.89 -23.07 4.99
C PHE A 29 -10.39 -24.15 5.95
N TRP A 30 -9.54 -24.59 6.89
CA TRP A 30 -9.93 -25.50 7.95
C TRP A 30 -11.06 -24.95 8.84
N MET A 31 -11.01 -23.65 9.19
CA MET A 31 -12.09 -23.00 9.93
C MET A 31 -13.40 -22.93 9.12
N ILE A 32 -13.32 -22.70 7.81
CA ILE A 32 -14.49 -22.66 6.91
C ILE A 32 -15.14 -24.04 6.79
N LEU A 33 -14.35 -25.11 6.62
CA LEU A 33 -14.89 -26.47 6.53
C LEU A 33 -15.64 -26.92 7.80
N LYS A 34 -15.17 -26.51 8.98
CA LYS A 34 -15.78 -26.86 10.27
C LYS A 34 -16.77 -25.81 10.77
N GLU A 35 -17.25 -24.91 9.91
CA GLU A 35 -18.13 -23.80 10.29
C GLU A 35 -19.35 -24.25 11.11
N ARG A 36 -20.04 -25.33 10.68
CA ARG A 36 -21.23 -25.85 11.39
C ARG A 36 -20.92 -26.35 12.80
N GLN A 37 -19.74 -26.92 13.02
CA GLN A 37 -19.34 -27.46 14.33
C GLN A 37 -19.00 -26.34 15.31
N PHE A 38 -18.29 -25.31 14.84
CA PHE A 38 -17.89 -24.18 15.67
C PHE A 38 -19.03 -23.20 15.95
N LEU A 39 -19.97 -23.02 15.02
CA LEU A 39 -21.21 -22.25 15.29
C LEU A 39 -22.08 -22.92 16.36
N ALA A 40 -22.15 -24.26 16.37
CA ALA A 40 -22.90 -25.01 17.36
C ALA A 40 -22.22 -25.03 18.75
N LYS A 41 -20.90 -24.86 18.80
CA LYS A 41 -20.10 -24.85 20.03
C LYS A 41 -19.40 -23.50 20.18
N LYS A 42 -20.18 -22.47 20.53
CA LYS A 42 -19.64 -21.14 20.85
C LYS A 42 -18.65 -21.30 22.02
N SER A 43 -17.40 -20.89 21.80
CA SER A 43 -16.36 -20.97 22.83
C SER A 43 -16.42 -19.76 23.76
N ASP A 44 -15.98 -19.91 25.00
CA ASP A 44 -15.91 -18.81 25.97
C ASP A 44 -14.76 -17.82 25.67
N ASN A 45 -13.83 -18.17 24.77
CA ASN A 45 -12.71 -17.30 24.43
C ASN A 45 -13.10 -16.25 23.37
N GLU A 46 -13.12 -14.98 23.76
CA GLU A 46 -13.47 -13.84 22.90
C GLU A 46 -12.55 -13.71 21.67
N ILE A 47 -11.25 -13.99 21.83
CA ILE A 47 -10.27 -13.92 20.74
C ILE A 47 -10.60 -14.95 19.66
N TRP A 48 -11.02 -16.15 20.05
CA TRP A 48 -11.42 -17.18 19.10
C TRP A 48 -12.71 -16.79 18.36
N ASN A 49 -13.69 -16.24 19.06
CA ASN A 49 -14.96 -15.82 18.47
C ASN A 49 -14.78 -14.68 17.46
N THR A 50 -13.92 -13.70 17.77
CA THR A 50 -13.60 -12.59 16.85
C THR A 50 -12.86 -13.08 15.59
N MET A 51 -11.85 -13.95 15.76
CA MET A 51 -11.12 -14.56 14.64
C MET A 51 -12.05 -15.41 13.75
N PHE A 52 -12.93 -16.21 14.36
CA PHE A 52 -13.90 -17.04 13.63
C PHE A 52 -14.94 -16.20 12.87
N GLY A 53 -15.35 -15.06 13.43
CA GLY A 53 -16.18 -14.07 12.74
C GLY A 53 -15.51 -13.55 11.45
N GLY A 54 -14.19 -13.41 11.45
CA GLY A 54 -13.37 -12.96 10.32
C GLY A 54 -12.88 -14.05 9.36
N ARG A 55 -13.35 -15.30 9.44
CA ARG A 55 -12.80 -16.46 8.69
C ARG A 55 -12.62 -16.23 7.18
N TYR A 56 -13.59 -15.59 6.53
CA TYR A 56 -13.53 -15.29 5.09
C TYR A 56 -12.49 -14.23 4.75
N ILE A 57 -12.28 -13.26 5.65
CA ILE A 57 -11.26 -12.22 5.48
C ILE A 57 -9.88 -12.86 5.58
N ILE A 58 -9.65 -13.73 6.57
CA ILE A 58 -8.36 -14.44 6.74
C ILE A 58 -8.07 -15.34 5.53
N PHE A 59 -9.08 -16.03 5.01
CA PHE A 59 -8.93 -16.86 3.82
C PHE A 59 -8.52 -16.03 2.60
N LEU A 60 -9.19 -14.90 2.37
CA LEU A 60 -8.89 -14.03 1.24
C LEU A 60 -7.52 -13.34 1.38
N MET A 61 -7.13 -12.97 2.60
CA MET A 61 -5.78 -12.48 2.92
C MET A 61 -4.72 -13.53 2.59
N GLY A 62 -4.99 -14.81 2.87
CA GLY A 62 -4.08 -15.92 2.57
C GLY A 62 -3.89 -16.11 1.07
N LEU A 63 -4.98 -16.10 0.30
CA LEU A 63 -4.93 -16.25 -1.16
C LEU A 63 -4.16 -15.10 -1.81
N PHE A 64 -4.45 -13.85 -1.43
CA PHE A 64 -3.71 -12.71 -1.97
C PHE A 64 -2.25 -12.72 -1.52
N SER A 65 -1.94 -13.14 -0.29
CA SER A 65 -0.57 -13.29 0.21
C SER A 65 0.23 -14.30 -0.61
N ILE A 66 -0.37 -15.43 -1.01
CA ILE A 66 0.24 -16.38 -1.96
C ILE A 66 0.53 -15.70 -3.29
N TYR A 67 -0.45 -14.97 -3.85
CA TYR A 67 -0.27 -14.25 -5.12
C TYR A 67 0.87 -13.22 -5.06
N THR A 68 0.91 -12.39 -4.02
CA THR A 68 1.97 -11.39 -3.84
C THR A 68 3.32 -12.03 -3.51
N GLY A 69 3.33 -13.13 -2.76
CA GLY A 69 4.54 -13.89 -2.45
C GLY A 69 5.17 -14.50 -3.71
N LEU A 70 4.35 -14.98 -4.64
CA LEU A 70 4.81 -15.43 -5.95
C LEU A 70 5.33 -14.27 -6.82
N ILE A 71 4.71 -13.09 -6.78
CA ILE A 71 5.23 -11.89 -7.45
C ILE A 71 6.57 -11.46 -6.86
N TYR A 72 6.73 -11.49 -5.53
CA TYR A 72 8.00 -11.21 -4.88
C TYR A 72 9.02 -12.35 -5.05
N ASN A 73 8.56 -13.51 -5.54
CA ASN A 73 9.34 -14.73 -5.65
C ASN A 73 10.04 -15.10 -4.33
N ASP A 74 9.27 -15.06 -3.24
CA ASP A 74 9.74 -15.38 -1.89
C ASP A 74 8.81 -16.40 -1.23
N ALA A 75 9.39 -17.55 -0.85
CA ALA A 75 8.75 -18.63 -0.12
C ALA A 75 9.68 -19.04 1.05
N PHE A 76 9.29 -18.71 2.28
CA PHE A 76 10.10 -18.95 3.48
C PHE A 76 11.55 -18.44 3.35
N SER A 77 11.75 -17.22 2.81
CA SER A 77 13.06 -16.61 2.52
C SER A 77 13.87 -17.26 1.40
N LYS A 78 13.24 -18.03 0.51
CA LYS A 78 13.89 -18.66 -0.65
C LYS A 78 13.12 -18.34 -1.94
N SER A 79 13.88 -18.15 -3.00
CA SER A 79 13.34 -17.92 -4.35
C SER A 79 13.12 -19.21 -5.10
N ILE A 80 12.06 -19.25 -5.91
CA ILE A 80 11.71 -20.40 -6.75
C ILE A 80 12.15 -20.09 -8.19
N ASN A 81 12.97 -20.96 -8.77
CA ASN A 81 13.39 -20.85 -10.16
C ASN A 81 12.44 -21.62 -11.08
N ILE A 82 11.38 -20.97 -11.56
CA ILE A 82 10.34 -21.60 -12.39
C ILE A 82 10.67 -21.47 -13.89
N PHE A 83 11.08 -20.28 -14.34
CA PHE A 83 11.23 -19.95 -15.76
C PHE A 83 12.69 -19.86 -16.25
N GLY A 84 13.67 -20.02 -15.36
CA GLY A 84 15.07 -19.76 -15.64
C GLY A 84 15.42 -18.26 -15.55
N SER A 85 16.59 -17.94 -14.99
CA SER A 85 17.03 -16.54 -14.89
C SER A 85 17.60 -16.05 -16.23
N PRO A 86 17.22 -14.86 -16.71
CA PRO A 86 17.83 -14.22 -17.87
C PRO A 86 19.24 -13.68 -17.62
N TRP A 87 19.72 -13.68 -16.37
CA TRP A 87 21.10 -13.30 -16.05
C TRP A 87 22.06 -14.44 -16.37
N LYS A 88 23.08 -14.12 -17.17
CA LYS A 88 24.17 -15.05 -17.47
C LYS A 88 25.44 -14.58 -16.78
N ILE A 89 26.06 -15.47 -16.02
CA ILE A 89 27.36 -15.24 -15.41
C ILE A 89 28.43 -15.51 -16.48
N PRO A 90 29.22 -14.51 -16.90
CA PRO A 90 30.29 -14.73 -17.86
C PRO A 90 31.31 -15.71 -17.28
N GLN A 91 31.59 -16.80 -18.00
CA GLN A 91 32.51 -17.86 -17.53
C GLN A 91 33.95 -17.36 -17.35
N GLU A 92 34.34 -16.29 -18.04
CA GLU A 92 35.71 -15.73 -18.02
C GLU A 92 36.11 -15.09 -16.69
N ASN A 93 35.16 -14.75 -15.81
CA ASN A 93 35.43 -14.08 -14.52
C ASN A 93 35.52 -15.04 -13.32
N ILE A 94 35.42 -16.36 -13.54
CA ILE A 94 35.43 -17.34 -12.45
C ILE A 94 36.86 -17.88 -12.27
N SER A 95 37.80 -16.99 -11.95
CA SER A 95 39.09 -17.41 -11.39
C SER A 95 38.85 -17.98 -9.98
N HIS A 96 39.35 -19.19 -9.71
CA HIS A 96 39.24 -19.85 -8.41
C HIS A 96 39.74 -18.93 -7.27
N GLY A 97 38.82 -18.36 -6.48
CA GLY A 97 39.14 -17.54 -5.29
C GLY A 97 38.40 -16.21 -5.14
N VAL A 98 37.68 -15.73 -6.16
CA VAL A 98 36.91 -14.47 -6.06
C VAL A 98 35.60 -14.70 -5.31
N LYS A 99 35.44 -14.06 -4.15
CA LYS A 99 34.25 -14.21 -3.28
C LYS A 99 33.01 -13.45 -3.76
N SER A 100 33.19 -12.41 -4.59
CA SER A 100 32.10 -11.60 -5.13
C SER A 100 32.49 -11.02 -6.47
N VAL A 101 31.60 -11.16 -7.47
CA VAL A 101 31.77 -10.59 -8.80
C VAL A 101 30.64 -9.59 -9.05
N ILE A 102 30.97 -8.41 -9.56
CA ILE A 102 29.98 -7.43 -10.02
C ILE A 102 29.67 -7.75 -11.48
N LEU A 103 28.41 -8.09 -11.76
CA LEU A 103 27.94 -8.35 -13.12
C LEU A 103 27.63 -7.01 -13.79
N ASN A 104 28.21 -6.76 -14.97
CA ASN A 104 27.86 -5.59 -15.76
C ASN A 104 26.51 -5.85 -16.45
N PRO A 105 25.45 -5.06 -16.15
CA PRO A 105 24.12 -5.28 -16.70
C PRO A 105 24.07 -5.14 -18.23
N VAL A 106 25.01 -4.45 -18.87
CA VAL A 106 25.03 -4.31 -20.35
C VAL A 106 25.38 -5.64 -21.04
N VAL A 107 26.19 -6.48 -20.39
CA VAL A 107 26.74 -7.72 -20.99
C VAL A 107 26.10 -8.97 -20.38
N SER A 108 25.81 -8.93 -19.07
CA SER A 108 25.34 -10.09 -18.30
C SER A 108 23.83 -10.26 -18.28
N PHE A 109 23.07 -9.22 -18.67
CA PHE A 109 21.61 -9.27 -18.69
C PHE A 109 21.09 -9.36 -20.13
N ASN A 110 20.29 -10.38 -20.42
CA ASN A 110 19.60 -10.46 -21.71
C ASN A 110 18.36 -9.56 -21.72
N VAL A 111 18.49 -8.36 -22.30
CA VAL A 111 17.41 -7.36 -22.40
C VAL A 111 16.17 -7.91 -23.13
N SER A 112 16.36 -8.87 -24.04
CA SER A 112 15.27 -9.39 -24.89
C SER A 112 14.28 -10.31 -24.15
N ALA A 113 14.59 -10.73 -22.92
CA ALA A 113 13.75 -11.66 -22.16
C ALA A 113 13.77 -11.33 -20.65
N PRO A 114 12.98 -10.34 -20.17
CA PRO A 114 12.79 -10.16 -18.73
C PRO A 114 12.12 -11.39 -18.12
N TYR A 115 12.32 -11.59 -16.81
CA TYR A 115 11.71 -12.72 -16.10
C TYR A 115 10.16 -12.67 -16.25
N PRO A 116 9.51 -13.72 -16.77
CA PRO A 116 8.10 -13.63 -17.19
C PRO A 116 7.12 -13.29 -16.07
N PHE A 117 7.40 -13.68 -14.82
CA PHE A 117 6.47 -13.54 -13.73
C PHE A 117 7.18 -13.31 -12.39
N GLY A 118 6.98 -12.12 -11.82
CA GLY A 118 7.54 -11.75 -10.51
C GLY A 118 9.01 -11.31 -10.56
N LEU A 119 9.69 -11.39 -9.42
CA LEU A 119 11.09 -11.02 -9.28
C LEU A 119 12.03 -12.17 -9.68
N ASP A 120 13.15 -11.80 -10.29
CA ASP A 120 14.16 -12.75 -10.74
C ASP A 120 14.80 -13.51 -9.55
N PRO A 121 14.87 -14.86 -9.58
CA PRO A 121 15.48 -15.65 -8.52
C PRO A 121 16.94 -15.29 -8.22
N ILE A 122 17.70 -14.76 -9.19
CA ILE A 122 19.13 -14.46 -9.00
C ILE A 122 19.37 -13.47 -7.86
N TRP A 123 18.43 -12.56 -7.63
CA TRP A 123 18.53 -11.54 -6.58
C TRP A 123 18.63 -12.14 -5.19
N GLN A 124 18.12 -13.35 -4.95
CA GLN A 124 18.23 -13.97 -3.63
C GLN A 124 19.67 -14.35 -3.26
N SER A 125 20.51 -14.61 -4.26
CA SER A 125 21.94 -14.88 -4.10
C SER A 125 22.81 -13.63 -4.09
N ALA A 126 22.27 -12.48 -4.49
CA ALA A 126 23.02 -11.26 -4.69
C ALA A 126 23.24 -10.48 -3.38
N THR A 127 24.44 -9.94 -3.18
CA THR A 127 24.77 -9.12 -2.00
C THR A 127 24.05 -7.76 -2.00
N ASN A 128 23.73 -7.23 -3.19
CA ASN A 128 23.05 -5.95 -3.38
C ASN A 128 21.52 -6.06 -3.45
N LYS A 129 20.93 -7.20 -3.07
CA LYS A 129 19.48 -7.45 -3.15
C LYS A 129 18.64 -6.43 -2.38
N ILE A 130 19.10 -6.02 -1.19
CA ILE A 130 18.37 -5.08 -0.33
C ILE A 130 18.22 -3.72 -1.02
N MET A 131 19.28 -3.26 -1.70
CA MET A 131 19.25 -1.98 -2.43
C MET A 131 18.24 -2.02 -3.59
N PHE A 132 18.20 -3.12 -4.34
CA PHE A 132 17.25 -3.32 -5.44
C PHE A 132 15.80 -3.42 -4.92
N LEU A 133 15.54 -4.30 -3.94
CA LEU A 133 14.22 -4.51 -3.35
C LEU A 133 13.68 -3.26 -2.66
N ASN A 134 14.55 -2.47 -2.02
CA ASN A 134 14.18 -1.17 -1.44
C ASN A 134 13.64 -0.22 -2.49
N SER A 135 14.38 -0.01 -3.58
CA SER A 135 13.91 0.89 -4.62
C SER A 135 12.63 0.39 -5.27
N TYR A 136 12.48 -0.92 -5.45
CA TYR A 136 11.29 -1.51 -6.06
C TYR A 136 10.06 -1.37 -5.15
N LYS A 137 10.11 -1.90 -3.93
CA LYS A 137 8.97 -1.93 -3.00
C LYS A 137 8.52 -0.53 -2.58
N MET A 138 9.46 0.41 -2.40
CA MET A 138 9.11 1.81 -2.13
C MET A 138 8.30 2.44 -3.27
N LYS A 139 8.73 2.27 -4.53
CA LYS A 139 8.01 2.81 -5.70
C LYS A 139 6.63 2.18 -5.87
N VAL A 140 6.52 0.85 -5.72
CA VAL A 140 5.24 0.14 -5.77
C VAL A 140 4.28 0.64 -4.69
N SER A 141 4.78 0.92 -3.49
CA SER A 141 3.97 1.43 -2.38
C SER A 141 3.37 2.81 -2.68
N ILE A 142 4.14 3.69 -3.31
CA ILE A 142 3.65 5.01 -3.75
C ILE A 142 2.61 4.86 -4.86
N ILE A 143 2.85 3.99 -5.86
CA ILE A 143 1.89 3.75 -6.96
C ILE A 143 0.56 3.23 -6.40
N LEU A 144 0.61 2.21 -5.54
CA LEU A 144 -0.58 1.65 -4.90
C LEU A 144 -1.30 2.68 -4.04
N GLY A 145 -0.57 3.46 -3.24
CA GLY A 145 -1.15 4.49 -2.39
C GLY A 145 -1.88 5.58 -3.16
N VAL A 146 -1.23 6.17 -4.17
CA VAL A 146 -1.84 7.19 -5.03
C VAL A 146 -3.03 6.62 -5.79
N SER A 147 -2.96 5.39 -6.28
CA SER A 147 -4.09 4.74 -6.96
C SER A 147 -5.29 4.53 -6.03
N GLN A 148 -5.07 4.11 -4.78
CA GLN A 148 -6.14 3.91 -3.81
C GLN A 148 -6.76 5.24 -3.37
N MET A 149 -5.93 6.27 -3.13
CA MET A 149 -6.42 7.61 -2.80
C MET A 149 -7.22 8.22 -3.94
N LEU A 150 -6.74 8.10 -5.18
CA LEU A 150 -7.45 8.55 -6.37
C LEU A 150 -8.80 7.84 -6.50
N PHE A 151 -8.83 6.52 -6.29
CA PHE A 151 -10.06 5.75 -6.26
C PHE A 151 -11.04 6.25 -5.17
N GLY A 152 -10.54 6.56 -3.97
CA GLY A 152 -11.35 7.13 -2.89
C GLY A 152 -11.98 8.48 -3.26
N VAL A 153 -11.20 9.39 -3.89
CA VAL A 153 -11.70 10.69 -4.37
C VAL A 153 -12.72 10.51 -5.51
N MET A 154 -12.56 9.51 -6.38
CA MET A 154 -13.55 9.22 -7.42
C MET A 154 -14.91 8.78 -6.85
N LEU A 155 -14.91 8.08 -5.70
CA LEU A 155 -16.15 7.67 -5.04
C LEU A 155 -16.94 8.85 -4.45
N SER A 156 -16.26 9.95 -4.08
CA SER A 156 -16.97 11.13 -3.55
C SER A 156 -17.88 11.79 -4.59
N ILE A 157 -17.54 11.71 -5.90
CA ILE A 157 -18.40 12.17 -6.99
C ILE A 157 -19.78 11.50 -6.91
N TRP A 158 -19.79 10.18 -6.74
CA TRP A 158 -21.03 9.41 -6.74
C TRP A 158 -21.92 9.82 -5.57
N ASN A 159 -21.33 10.12 -4.42
CA ASN A 159 -22.05 10.63 -3.27
C ASN A 159 -22.68 12.01 -3.58
N HIS A 160 -21.92 12.94 -4.17
CA HIS A 160 -22.46 14.26 -4.52
C HIS A 160 -23.57 14.19 -5.57
N ILE A 161 -23.47 13.28 -6.55
CA ILE A 161 -24.53 13.02 -7.54
C ILE A 161 -25.78 12.46 -6.86
N HIS A 162 -25.62 11.43 -6.02
CA HIS A 162 -26.75 10.77 -5.34
C HIS A 162 -27.51 11.75 -4.43
N PHE A 163 -26.80 12.57 -3.65
CA PHE A 163 -27.41 13.60 -2.78
C PHE A 163 -27.80 14.89 -3.53
N ARG A 164 -27.65 14.95 -4.85
CA ARG A 164 -27.97 16.11 -5.72
C ARG A 164 -27.27 17.42 -5.30
N ARG A 165 -26.07 17.33 -4.69
CA ARG A 165 -25.26 18.48 -4.25
C ARG A 165 -24.22 18.85 -5.33
N TYR A 166 -24.68 19.33 -6.49
CA TYR A 166 -23.82 19.62 -7.64
C TYR A 166 -22.77 20.72 -7.39
N ILE A 167 -23.05 21.66 -6.49
CA ILE A 167 -22.13 22.75 -6.12
C ILE A 167 -20.83 22.18 -5.53
N ASN A 168 -20.92 21.15 -4.70
CA ASN A 168 -19.76 20.52 -4.08
C ASN A 168 -18.87 19.80 -5.10
N ILE A 169 -19.43 19.35 -6.24
CA ILE A 169 -18.64 18.72 -7.30
C ILE A 169 -17.63 19.73 -7.87
N ILE A 170 -18.10 20.95 -8.14
CA ILE A 170 -17.26 22.01 -8.73
C ILE A 170 -16.33 22.64 -7.70
N CYS A 171 -16.78 22.78 -6.45
CA CYS A 171 -16.03 23.49 -5.41
C CYS A 171 -15.06 22.61 -4.62
N GLU A 172 -15.35 21.31 -4.46
CA GLU A 172 -14.55 20.39 -3.64
C GLU A 172 -13.91 19.33 -4.53
N PHE A 173 -14.70 18.53 -5.23
CA PHE A 173 -14.18 17.37 -5.95
C PHE A 173 -13.18 17.74 -7.07
N ILE A 174 -13.50 18.70 -7.94
CA ILE A 174 -12.61 19.06 -9.07
C ILE A 174 -11.26 19.61 -8.55
N PRO A 175 -11.21 20.60 -7.63
CA PRO A 175 -9.94 21.07 -7.08
C PRO A 175 -9.15 19.99 -6.36
N GLN A 176 -9.82 19.14 -5.57
CA GLN A 176 -9.18 18.01 -4.87
C GLN A 176 -8.52 17.04 -5.84
N LEU A 177 -9.23 16.63 -6.89
CA LEU A 177 -8.71 15.75 -7.93
C LEU A 177 -7.51 16.38 -8.65
N LEU A 178 -7.63 17.64 -9.10
CA LEU A 178 -6.57 18.33 -9.82
C LEU A 178 -5.33 18.51 -8.94
N PHE A 179 -5.50 18.84 -7.66
CA PHE A 179 -4.40 18.95 -6.70
C PHE A 179 -3.67 17.62 -6.50
N LEU A 180 -4.41 16.52 -6.28
CA LEU A 180 -3.83 15.19 -6.10
C LEU A 180 -3.09 14.71 -7.37
N LEU A 181 -3.70 14.88 -8.54
CA LEU A 181 -3.16 14.40 -9.80
C LEU A 181 -1.92 15.20 -10.25
N SER A 182 -1.92 16.51 -10.02
CA SER A 182 -0.82 17.40 -10.43
C SER A 182 0.49 17.14 -9.68
N ILE A 183 0.42 16.81 -8.39
CA ILE A 183 1.61 16.52 -7.57
C ILE A 183 1.94 15.03 -7.61
N PHE A 184 1.03 14.20 -7.09
CA PHE A 184 1.30 12.77 -6.85
C PHE A 184 0.99 11.89 -8.07
N GLY A 185 -0.02 12.25 -8.87
CA GLY A 185 -0.25 11.60 -10.16
C GLY A 185 0.94 11.78 -11.10
N TYR A 186 1.52 12.98 -11.15
CA TYR A 186 2.74 13.24 -11.91
C TYR A 186 3.94 12.43 -11.39
N LEU A 187 4.10 12.30 -10.06
CA LEU A 187 5.15 11.44 -9.48
C LEU A 187 5.01 9.97 -9.94
N VAL A 188 3.80 9.43 -9.99
CA VAL A 188 3.54 8.07 -10.50
C VAL A 188 3.93 7.96 -11.98
N ILE A 189 3.58 8.95 -12.80
CA ILE A 189 3.97 9.00 -14.21
C ILE A 189 5.51 9.01 -14.35
N LEU A 190 6.21 9.81 -13.55
CA LEU A 190 7.68 9.84 -13.56
C LEU A 190 8.31 8.50 -13.16
N ILE A 191 7.73 7.78 -12.20
CA ILE A 191 8.19 6.44 -11.82
C ILE A 191 8.09 5.49 -13.03
N ILE A 192 6.94 5.48 -13.70
CA ILE A 192 6.67 4.61 -14.84
C ILE A 192 7.57 4.98 -16.03
N LEU A 193 7.70 6.26 -16.36
CA LEU A 193 8.61 6.73 -17.41
C LEU A 193 10.06 6.36 -17.12
N LYS A 194 10.48 6.47 -15.85
CA LYS A 194 11.83 6.06 -15.45
C LYS A 194 12.08 4.56 -15.68
N TRP A 195 11.08 3.71 -15.49
CA TRP A 195 11.20 2.28 -15.76
C TRP A 195 11.28 1.93 -17.25
N PHE A 196 10.70 2.76 -18.14
CA PHE A 196 10.74 2.50 -19.58
C PHE A 196 11.93 3.13 -20.31
N TRP A 197 12.43 4.29 -19.87
CA TRP A 197 13.38 5.08 -20.65
C TRP A 197 14.85 4.94 -20.24
N PHE A 198 15.12 4.45 -19.02
CA PHE A 198 16.49 4.36 -18.50
C PHE A 198 16.97 2.91 -18.47
N ASP A 199 17.81 2.57 -19.45
CA ASP A 199 18.51 1.30 -19.53
C ASP A 199 19.88 1.32 -18.85
N ALA A 200 20.48 0.14 -18.74
CA ALA A 200 21.82 -0.07 -18.19
C ALA A 200 22.92 0.83 -18.80
N THR A 201 22.80 1.16 -20.09
CA THR A 201 23.74 2.00 -20.84
C THR A 201 23.75 3.46 -20.38
N ARG A 202 22.63 3.96 -19.82
CA ARG A 202 22.47 5.35 -19.34
C ARG A 202 22.37 5.44 -17.81
N SER A 203 22.82 4.40 -17.11
CA SER A 203 22.71 4.28 -15.65
C SER A 203 23.34 5.43 -14.87
N SER A 204 24.47 5.98 -15.34
CA SER A 204 25.16 7.09 -14.67
C SER A 204 24.38 8.42 -14.69
N CYS A 205 23.47 8.59 -15.64
CA CYS A 205 22.67 9.81 -15.80
C CYS A 205 21.21 9.63 -15.33
N ALA A 206 20.89 8.51 -14.66
CA ALA A 206 19.51 8.24 -14.25
C ALA A 206 19.07 9.18 -13.11
N PRO A 207 18.06 10.05 -13.32
CA PRO A 207 17.74 11.10 -12.38
C PRO A 207 17.03 10.59 -11.13
N SER A 208 17.25 11.25 -10.00
CA SER A 208 16.61 10.90 -8.73
C SER A 208 15.22 11.54 -8.63
N LEU A 209 14.19 10.70 -8.47
CA LEU A 209 12.80 11.14 -8.45
C LEU A 209 12.48 12.05 -7.25
N LEU A 210 13.14 11.83 -6.12
CA LEU A 210 12.97 12.64 -4.92
C LEU A 210 13.49 14.07 -5.14
N ILE A 211 14.69 14.24 -5.69
CA ILE A 211 15.26 15.57 -5.98
C ILE A 211 14.45 16.24 -7.08
N ALA A 212 14.00 15.51 -8.10
CA ALA A 212 13.12 16.04 -9.14
C ALA A 212 11.81 16.60 -8.57
N LEU A 213 11.23 15.96 -7.54
CA LEU A 213 10.04 16.45 -6.85
C LEU A 213 10.33 17.70 -5.98
N ILE A 214 11.47 17.75 -5.29
CA ILE A 214 11.87 18.92 -4.51
C ILE A 214 12.10 20.12 -5.44
N ASN A 215 12.86 19.91 -6.51
CA ASN A 215 13.20 20.92 -7.50
C ASN A 215 11.96 21.44 -8.25
N MET A 216 10.93 20.60 -8.42
CA MET A 216 9.64 21.01 -8.97
C MET A 216 8.99 22.11 -8.12
N PHE A 217 8.96 21.94 -6.79
CA PHE A 217 8.41 22.94 -5.88
C PHE A 217 9.32 24.17 -5.69
N LEU A 218 10.64 23.98 -5.78
CA LEU A 218 11.62 25.08 -5.72
C LEU A 218 11.80 25.80 -7.06
N ILE A 219 11.12 25.36 -8.14
CA ILE A 219 11.21 25.91 -9.50
C ILE A 219 12.68 26.01 -9.96
N THR A 220 13.49 25.03 -9.62
CA THR A 220 14.94 25.01 -9.89
C THR A 220 15.28 23.89 -10.85
N TYR A 221 15.91 24.22 -11.99
CA TYR A 221 16.19 23.27 -13.08
C TYR A 221 17.68 23.26 -13.44
N PRO A 222 18.53 22.64 -12.61
CA PRO A 222 19.96 22.55 -12.88
C PRO A 222 20.22 21.57 -14.03
N THR A 223 21.11 21.95 -14.94
CA THR A 223 21.50 21.14 -16.11
C THR A 223 22.75 20.30 -15.85
N GLU A 224 23.46 20.57 -14.76
CA GLU A 224 24.64 19.82 -14.33
C GLU A 224 24.52 19.48 -12.84
N PRO A 225 25.00 18.30 -12.39
CA PRO A 225 25.47 17.12 -13.14
C PRO A 225 24.37 16.31 -13.86
N CYS A 226 24.76 15.35 -14.72
CA CYS A 226 23.89 14.61 -15.65
C CYS A 226 22.63 13.95 -15.01
N TYR A 227 22.70 13.55 -13.73
CA TYR A 227 21.57 12.96 -13.01
C TYR A 227 20.53 13.98 -12.50
N LEU A 228 20.74 15.28 -12.73
CA LEU A 228 19.73 16.33 -12.53
C LEU A 228 19.08 16.79 -13.83
N VAL A 229 19.58 16.32 -14.98
CA VAL A 229 19.04 16.69 -16.29
C VAL A 229 17.58 16.27 -16.39
N SER A 230 16.80 17.11 -17.07
CA SER A 230 15.40 16.85 -17.39
C SER A 230 15.24 15.51 -18.12
N MET A 231 14.32 14.68 -17.64
CA MET A 231 13.96 13.38 -18.21
C MET A 231 13.39 13.48 -19.62
N TYR A 232 12.68 14.56 -19.93
CA TYR A 232 12.09 14.83 -21.25
C TYR A 232 12.16 16.33 -21.58
N GLU A 233 12.17 16.67 -22.87
CA GLU A 233 12.43 18.03 -23.37
C GLU A 233 11.48 19.10 -22.83
N ALA A 234 10.20 18.75 -22.59
CA ALA A 234 9.18 19.68 -22.10
C ALA A 234 9.01 19.69 -20.56
N GLN A 235 9.90 19.05 -19.79
CA GLN A 235 9.70 18.85 -18.36
C GLN A 235 9.52 20.14 -17.56
N LYS A 236 10.29 21.19 -17.88
CA LYS A 236 10.20 22.49 -17.19
C LYS A 236 8.82 23.13 -17.36
N VAL A 237 8.29 23.12 -18.59
CA VAL A 237 7.00 23.74 -18.90
C VAL A 237 5.88 22.99 -18.18
N VAL A 238 5.89 21.66 -18.23
CA VAL A 238 4.89 20.82 -17.56
C VAL A 238 4.95 21.00 -16.05
N GLN A 239 6.14 20.97 -15.43
CA GLN A 239 6.26 21.13 -13.97
C GLN A 239 5.79 22.50 -13.48
N ILE A 240 6.15 23.59 -14.18
CA ILE A 240 5.66 24.94 -13.83
C ILE A 240 4.13 25.01 -13.97
N PHE A 241 3.57 24.45 -15.05
CA PHE A 241 2.12 24.41 -15.25
C PHE A 241 1.41 23.63 -14.13
N LEU A 242 1.93 22.45 -13.76
CA LEU A 242 1.35 21.61 -12.71
C LEU A 242 1.41 22.27 -11.33
N VAL A 243 2.53 22.92 -10.98
CA VAL A 243 2.64 23.66 -9.71
C VAL A 243 1.70 24.87 -9.71
N GLY A 244 1.62 25.61 -10.82
CA GLY A 244 0.67 26.72 -10.96
C GLY A 244 -0.77 26.26 -10.79
N LEU A 245 -1.15 25.14 -11.42
CA LEU A 245 -2.47 24.52 -11.27
C LEU A 245 -2.75 24.14 -9.81
N ALA A 246 -1.80 23.47 -9.15
CA ALA A 246 -1.93 23.08 -7.74
C ALA A 246 -2.12 24.29 -6.81
N LEU A 247 -1.39 25.39 -7.06
CA LEU A 247 -1.51 26.63 -6.28
C LEU A 247 -2.85 27.34 -6.50
N VAL A 248 -3.42 27.29 -7.70
CA VAL A 248 -4.74 27.87 -8.01
C VAL A 248 -5.88 27.05 -7.41
N CYS A 249 -5.71 25.72 -7.25
CA CYS A 249 -6.71 24.87 -6.62
C CYS A 249 -6.96 25.22 -5.13
N ILE A 250 -5.95 25.75 -4.42
CA ILE A 250 -6.07 26.13 -3.00
C ILE A 250 -7.10 27.26 -2.79
N PRO A 251 -6.95 28.46 -3.40
CA PRO A 251 -7.95 29.51 -3.27
C PRO A 251 -9.29 29.14 -3.92
N TRP A 252 -9.29 28.29 -4.96
CA TRP A 252 -10.52 27.77 -5.54
C TRP A 252 -11.36 27.05 -4.48
N MET A 253 -10.77 26.07 -3.78
CA MET A 253 -11.48 25.28 -2.76
C MET A 253 -11.90 26.13 -1.56
N LEU A 254 -11.08 27.13 -1.18
CA LEU A 254 -11.31 27.96 0.00
C LEU A 254 -12.40 29.03 -0.21
N LEU A 255 -12.40 29.73 -1.36
CA LEU A 255 -13.22 30.93 -1.56
C LEU A 255 -14.56 30.65 -2.27
N ILE A 256 -14.60 29.70 -3.21
CA ILE A 256 -15.73 29.59 -4.13
C ILE A 256 -17.00 29.13 -3.41
N LYS A 257 -16.90 28.13 -2.53
CA LYS A 257 -18.05 27.60 -1.80
C LYS A 257 -18.71 28.64 -0.86
N PRO A 258 -17.98 29.33 0.04
CA PRO A 258 -18.60 30.31 0.93
C PRO A 258 -19.18 31.51 0.18
N ILE A 259 -18.49 32.01 -0.86
CA ILE A 259 -18.99 33.13 -1.67
C ILE A 259 -20.28 32.74 -2.41
N PHE A 260 -20.32 31.54 -3.02
CA PHE A 260 -21.49 31.10 -3.76
C PHE A 260 -22.71 30.90 -2.85
N LEU A 261 -22.51 30.32 -1.66
CA LEU A 261 -23.57 30.16 -0.65
C LEU A 261 -24.05 31.50 -0.11
N HIS A 262 -23.15 32.47 0.11
CA HIS A 262 -23.51 33.81 0.56
C HIS A 262 -24.34 34.59 -0.48
N VAL A 263 -23.92 34.54 -1.75
CA VAL A 263 -24.65 35.18 -2.87
C VAL A 263 -26.00 34.48 -3.13
N GLY A 264 -26.06 33.15 -2.98
CA GLY A 264 -27.31 32.39 -3.07
C GLY A 264 -28.31 32.71 -1.96
N ARG A 265 -27.83 32.94 -0.72
CA ARG A 265 -28.64 33.33 0.44
C ARG A 265 -29.31 34.69 0.25
N HIS A 266 -28.63 35.65 -0.39
CA HIS A 266 -29.21 36.95 -0.77
C HIS A 266 -30.35 36.87 -1.80
N ARG A 267 -30.54 35.73 -2.47
CA ARG A 267 -31.56 35.55 -3.52
C ARG A 267 -32.80 34.75 -3.06
N TYR A 268 -32.81 34.28 -1.81
CA TYR A 268 -33.84 33.40 -1.24
C TYR A 268 -34.22 33.77 0.21
N GLU A 269 -34.33 35.07 0.52
CA GLU A 269 -34.98 35.51 1.76
C GLU A 269 -36.50 35.42 1.61
N VAL A 270 -37.09 34.25 1.83
CA VAL A 270 -38.48 34.13 2.29
C VAL A 270 -38.63 32.92 3.22
N THR A 271 -39.10 33.20 4.44
CA THR A 271 -39.46 32.35 5.59
C THR A 271 -38.34 31.89 6.56
N PRO A 272 -38.36 32.36 7.83
CA PRO A 272 -37.55 31.79 8.89
C PRO A 272 -38.27 30.54 9.42
N SER A 273 -37.62 29.37 9.32
CA SER A 273 -38.03 28.18 10.05
C SER A 273 -37.12 28.01 11.27
N GLU A 274 -37.74 28.00 12.45
CA GLU A 274 -37.13 27.90 13.77
C GLU A 274 -36.14 26.72 13.89
N GLY A 275 -34.96 26.96 14.47
CA GLY A 275 -34.18 25.92 15.15
C GLY A 275 -32.75 25.65 14.66
N HIS A 276 -32.23 26.30 13.62
CA HIS A 276 -30.80 26.24 13.30
C HIS A 276 -30.15 27.58 13.61
N GLU A 277 -29.15 27.59 14.49
CA GLU A 277 -28.22 28.71 14.65
C GLU A 277 -27.83 29.20 13.25
N GLU A 278 -28.06 30.49 12.97
CA GLU A 278 -27.65 31.09 11.72
C GLU A 278 -26.13 30.93 11.59
N GLN A 279 -25.66 29.93 10.85
CA GLN A 279 -24.25 29.83 10.54
C GLN A 279 -23.83 31.13 9.86
N GLY A 280 -23.01 31.90 10.56
CA GLY A 280 -22.47 33.13 10.05
C GLY A 280 -21.64 32.81 8.80
N PHE A 281 -21.53 33.77 7.88
CA PHE A 281 -20.56 33.64 6.78
C PHE A 281 -19.15 33.31 7.31
N GLY A 282 -18.80 33.83 8.50
CA GLY A 282 -17.58 33.50 9.22
C GLY A 282 -17.45 32.01 9.56
N ASP A 283 -18.49 31.35 10.06
CA ASP A 283 -18.45 29.94 10.43
C ASP A 283 -18.29 29.03 9.22
N LEU A 284 -19.01 29.34 8.13
CA LEU A 284 -18.87 28.64 6.86
C LEU A 284 -17.46 28.80 6.27
N PHE A 285 -16.90 30.02 6.36
CA PHE A 285 -15.54 30.30 5.91
C PHE A 285 -14.50 29.56 6.74
N ILE A 286 -14.62 29.56 8.08
CA ILE A 286 -13.71 28.84 8.97
C ILE A 286 -13.76 27.34 8.70
N HIS A 287 -14.97 26.75 8.61
CA HIS A 287 -15.12 25.33 8.32
C HIS A 287 -14.49 24.95 6.97
N GLN A 288 -14.72 25.76 5.93
CA GLN A 288 -14.13 25.52 4.62
C GLN A 288 -12.60 25.69 4.61
N ALA A 289 -12.07 26.67 5.36
CA ALA A 289 -10.64 26.87 5.51
C ALA A 289 -9.97 25.67 6.20
N ILE A 290 -10.57 25.15 7.27
CA ILE A 290 -10.10 23.93 7.96
C ILE A 290 -10.09 22.75 6.98
N HIS A 291 -11.20 22.51 6.27
CA HIS A 291 -11.29 21.43 5.29
C HIS A 291 -10.23 21.55 4.18
N THR A 292 -9.98 22.77 3.69
CA THR A 292 -8.95 23.04 2.67
C THR A 292 -7.56 22.69 3.18
N ILE A 293 -7.20 23.17 4.38
CA ILE A 293 -5.89 22.92 5.00
C ILE A 293 -5.71 21.44 5.32
N GLU A 294 -6.72 20.80 5.91
CA GLU A 294 -6.72 19.39 6.22
C GLU A 294 -6.55 18.54 4.96
N TYR A 295 -7.25 18.87 3.86
CA TYR A 295 -7.11 18.15 2.61
C TYR A 295 -5.71 18.30 2.00
N CYS A 296 -5.16 19.52 1.93
CA CYS A 296 -3.84 19.78 1.35
C CYS A 296 -2.73 19.08 2.14
N LEU A 297 -2.69 19.28 3.46
CA LEU A 297 -1.70 18.64 4.35
C LEU A 297 -1.91 17.13 4.42
N GLY A 298 -3.17 16.71 4.50
CA GLY A 298 -3.57 15.31 4.51
C GLY A 298 -3.16 14.59 3.24
N SER A 299 -3.26 15.19 2.05
CA SER A 299 -2.86 14.53 0.79
C SER A 299 -1.36 14.20 0.76
N ILE A 300 -0.52 15.07 1.32
CA ILE A 300 0.93 14.82 1.44
C ILE A 300 1.19 13.75 2.50
N SER A 301 0.59 13.91 3.68
CA SER A 301 0.75 12.99 4.82
C SER A 301 0.28 11.57 4.49
N HIS A 302 -0.90 11.42 3.88
CA HIS A 302 -1.45 10.13 3.46
C HIS A 302 -0.58 9.46 2.40
N THR A 303 -0.06 10.20 1.42
CA THR A 303 0.83 9.59 0.40
C THR A 303 2.12 9.08 1.04
N ALA A 304 2.74 9.86 1.93
CA ALA A 304 3.93 9.41 2.67
C ALA A 304 3.62 8.20 3.57
N SER A 305 2.43 8.18 4.15
CA SER A 305 1.95 7.10 5.01
C SER A 305 1.88 5.74 4.32
N TYR A 306 1.67 5.69 3.00
CA TYR A 306 1.72 4.45 2.23
C TYR A 306 3.11 3.80 2.15
N LEU A 307 4.19 4.51 2.52
CA LEU A 307 5.52 3.91 2.67
C LEU A 307 5.55 2.79 3.72
N ARG A 308 4.54 2.71 4.60
CA ARG A 308 4.31 1.57 5.50
C ARG A 308 4.23 0.23 4.76
N LEU A 309 3.65 0.20 3.55
CA LEU A 309 3.56 -1.01 2.73
C LEU A 309 4.95 -1.59 2.43
N TRP A 310 5.89 -0.71 2.06
CA TRP A 310 7.27 -1.07 1.82
C TRP A 310 7.98 -1.46 3.12
N ALA A 311 7.91 -0.63 4.16
CA ALA A 311 8.64 -0.86 5.40
C ALA A 311 8.30 -2.22 6.02
N LEU A 312 7.00 -2.55 6.10
CA LEU A 312 6.55 -3.79 6.72
C LEU A 312 6.85 -5.01 5.85
N SER A 313 6.68 -4.90 4.53
CA SER A 313 7.02 -5.99 3.60
C SER A 313 8.51 -6.26 3.50
N LEU A 314 9.36 -5.27 3.80
CA LEU A 314 10.79 -5.50 3.93
C LEU A 314 11.14 -6.14 5.26
N ALA A 315 10.59 -5.63 6.37
CA ALA A 315 10.82 -6.19 7.70
C ALA A 315 10.46 -7.68 7.75
N HIS A 316 9.29 -8.05 7.21
CA HIS A 316 8.84 -9.43 7.13
C HIS A 316 9.81 -10.33 6.34
N ALA A 317 10.26 -9.88 5.17
CA ALA A 317 11.22 -10.64 4.35
C ALA A 317 12.58 -10.80 5.06
N GLN A 318 13.07 -9.74 5.74
CA GLN A 318 14.33 -9.78 6.46
C GLN A 318 14.27 -10.66 7.71
N LEU A 319 13.19 -10.60 8.49
CA LEU A 319 13.01 -11.45 9.67
C LEU A 319 12.89 -12.92 9.29
N SER A 320 12.19 -13.23 8.21
CA SER A 320 12.11 -14.59 7.65
C SER A 320 13.48 -15.13 7.24
N GLU A 321 14.29 -14.30 6.59
CA GLU A 321 15.66 -14.65 6.21
C GLU A 321 16.58 -14.87 7.41
N VAL A 322 16.52 -14.00 8.42
CA VAL A 322 17.32 -14.15 9.65
C VAL A 322 16.92 -15.42 10.38
N LEU A 323 15.62 -15.71 10.48
CA LEU A 323 15.13 -16.94 11.12
C LEU A 323 15.65 -18.19 10.39
N TRP A 324 15.63 -18.19 9.06
CA TRP A 324 16.19 -19.29 8.27
C TRP A 324 17.70 -19.44 8.48
N ASN A 325 18.45 -18.34 8.42
CA ASN A 325 19.91 -18.36 8.49
C ASN A 325 20.45 -18.69 9.88
N MET A 326 19.75 -18.30 10.95
CA MET A 326 20.18 -18.55 12.33
C MET A 326 19.71 -19.92 12.85
N VAL A 327 18.55 -20.41 12.41
CA VAL A 327 17.97 -21.67 12.92
C VAL A 327 18.18 -22.82 11.93
N MET A 328 17.57 -22.75 10.75
CA MET A 328 17.57 -23.86 9.79
C MET A 328 18.96 -24.15 9.21
N LYS A 329 19.79 -23.12 8.97
CA LYS A 329 21.14 -23.32 8.43
C LYS A 329 22.02 -24.17 9.36
N ASN A 330 21.88 -24.02 10.68
CA ASN A 330 22.66 -24.76 11.66
C ASN A 330 22.29 -26.26 11.66
N ALA A 331 21.05 -26.60 11.33
CA ALA A 331 20.59 -27.99 11.23
C ALA A 331 21.33 -28.77 10.13
N PHE A 332 21.76 -28.10 9.05
CA PHE A 332 22.43 -28.74 7.91
C PHE A 332 23.95 -28.95 8.10
N MET A 333 24.54 -28.47 9.20
CA MET A 333 25.98 -28.61 9.43
C MET A 333 26.40 -30.00 9.92
N LEU A 334 25.49 -30.75 10.54
CA LEU A 334 25.76 -32.08 11.09
C LEU A 334 25.46 -33.17 10.06
N LYS A 335 26.46 -34.02 9.75
CA LYS A 335 26.33 -35.16 8.83
C LYS A 335 26.08 -36.47 9.61
N GLY A 336 25.32 -37.39 9.02
CA GLY A 336 25.06 -38.73 9.56
C GLY A 336 23.70 -38.87 10.25
N TYR A 337 23.45 -40.02 10.89
CA TYR A 337 22.17 -40.35 11.54
C TYR A 337 21.79 -39.39 12.67
N ALA A 338 22.78 -38.85 13.39
CA ALA A 338 22.57 -37.80 14.39
C ALA A 338 22.07 -36.47 13.77
N GLY A 339 22.45 -36.19 12.51
CA GLY A 339 21.96 -35.04 11.74
C GLY A 339 20.46 -35.12 11.46
N CYS A 340 19.92 -36.32 11.16
CA CYS A 340 18.48 -36.50 10.93
C CYS A 340 17.64 -36.13 12.17
N ILE A 341 18.08 -36.55 13.36
CA ILE A 341 17.40 -36.22 14.62
C ILE A 341 17.52 -34.72 14.90
N SER A 342 18.71 -34.14 14.68
CA SER A 342 18.93 -32.69 14.84
C SER A 342 18.03 -31.87 13.92
N ILE A 343 17.90 -32.25 12.63
CA ILE A 343 17.02 -31.58 11.67
C ILE A 343 15.57 -31.61 12.14
N TYR A 344 15.06 -32.73 12.65
CA TYR A 344 13.68 -32.83 13.13
C TYR A 344 13.41 -31.87 14.31
N VAL A 345 14.29 -31.85 15.32
CA VAL A 345 14.15 -30.99 16.50
C VAL A 345 14.28 -29.51 16.14
N VAL A 346 15.28 -29.16 15.33
CA VAL A 346 15.51 -27.77 14.90
C VAL A 346 14.38 -27.29 13.99
N PHE A 347 13.83 -28.15 13.12
CA PHE A 347 12.68 -27.84 12.29
C PHE A 347 11.43 -27.58 13.15
N ALA A 348 11.17 -28.39 14.17
CA ALA A 348 10.04 -28.16 15.09
C ALA A 348 10.16 -26.80 15.79
N PHE A 349 11.36 -26.43 16.22
CA PHE A 349 11.63 -25.12 16.81
C PHE A 349 11.46 -23.97 15.80
N TRP A 350 11.99 -24.12 14.58
CA TRP A 350 11.81 -23.16 13.49
C TRP A 350 10.34 -22.96 13.13
N ALA A 351 9.56 -24.04 13.03
CA ALA A 351 8.14 -24.00 12.73
C ALA A 351 7.35 -23.28 13.84
N ALA A 352 7.66 -23.55 15.12
CA ALA A 352 7.03 -22.86 16.24
C ALA A 352 7.30 -21.35 16.23
N LEU A 353 8.55 -20.94 15.98
CA LEU A 353 8.91 -19.52 15.86
C LEU A 353 8.26 -18.86 14.64
N THR A 354 8.20 -19.56 13.52
CA THR A 354 7.55 -19.06 12.30
C THR A 354 6.06 -18.81 12.53
N ILE A 355 5.35 -19.74 13.16
CA ILE A 355 3.92 -19.57 13.45
C ILE A 355 3.71 -18.46 14.49
N GLY A 356 4.46 -18.48 15.60
CA GLY A 356 4.26 -17.52 16.69
C GLY A 356 4.64 -16.09 16.32
N ILE A 357 5.84 -15.90 15.78
CA ILE A 357 6.39 -14.56 15.51
C ILE A 357 5.95 -14.06 14.14
N LEU A 358 6.27 -14.80 13.07
CA LEU A 358 6.05 -14.31 11.70
C LEU A 358 4.57 -14.36 11.32
N LEU A 359 3.85 -15.43 11.64
CA LEU A 359 2.45 -15.56 11.18
C LEU A 359 1.46 -14.82 12.10
N VAL A 360 1.57 -14.98 13.42
CA VAL A 360 0.62 -14.35 14.36
C VAL A 360 0.98 -12.90 14.66
N MET A 361 2.18 -12.62 15.20
CA MET A 361 2.52 -11.26 15.66
C MET A 361 2.70 -10.28 14.49
N GLU A 362 3.49 -10.63 13.47
CA GLU A 362 3.64 -9.75 12.31
C GLU A 362 2.39 -9.71 11.44
N GLY A 363 1.70 -10.84 11.28
CA GLY A 363 0.40 -10.87 10.57
C GLY A 363 -0.63 -9.93 11.21
N LEU A 364 -0.73 -9.91 12.55
CA LEU A 364 -1.61 -8.97 13.24
C LEU A 364 -1.17 -7.51 13.06
N SER A 365 0.13 -7.23 13.09
CA SER A 365 0.67 -5.89 12.82
C SER A 365 0.32 -5.41 11.40
N ALA A 366 0.54 -6.26 10.39
CA ALA A 366 0.18 -5.97 9.00
C ALA A 366 -1.33 -5.76 8.82
N PHE A 367 -2.15 -6.56 9.51
CA PHE A 367 -3.60 -6.40 9.53
C PHE A 367 -4.01 -5.02 10.06
N LEU A 368 -3.47 -4.59 11.21
CA LEU A 368 -3.80 -3.29 11.80
C LEU A 368 -3.32 -2.11 10.94
N HIS A 369 -2.15 -2.22 10.32
CA HIS A 369 -1.66 -1.19 9.39
C HIS A 369 -2.51 -1.11 8.12
N ALA A 370 -2.95 -2.24 7.56
CA ALA A 370 -3.87 -2.26 6.44
C ALA A 370 -5.23 -1.66 6.82
N LEU A 371 -5.73 -1.93 8.04
CA LEU A 371 -6.98 -1.36 8.56
C LEU A 371 -6.86 0.16 8.68
N ARG A 372 -5.75 0.64 9.25
CA ARG A 372 -5.47 2.08 9.37
C ARG A 372 -5.51 2.77 8.01
N LEU A 373 -4.84 2.21 6.99
CA LEU A 373 -4.86 2.73 5.61
C LEU A 373 -6.29 2.85 5.04
N HIS A 374 -7.18 1.92 5.39
CA HIS A 374 -8.57 2.01 4.95
C HIS A 374 -9.37 3.05 5.72
N TRP A 375 -9.19 3.12 7.04
CA TRP A 375 -9.96 4.04 7.88
C TRP A 375 -9.55 5.49 7.62
N VAL A 376 -8.26 5.80 7.63
CA VAL A 376 -7.80 7.19 7.60
C VAL A 376 -7.51 7.65 6.19
N GLU A 377 -6.80 6.87 5.38
CA GLU A 377 -6.37 7.32 4.06
C GLU A 377 -7.45 7.13 2.98
N PHE A 378 -8.27 6.06 3.06
CA PHE A 378 -9.32 5.76 2.08
C PHE A 378 -10.69 6.36 2.43
N GLN A 379 -11.21 6.10 3.64
CA GLN A 379 -12.57 6.52 4.02
C GLN A 379 -12.70 8.05 4.21
N SER A 380 -11.65 8.73 4.67
CA SER A 380 -11.66 10.20 4.84
C SER A 380 -11.99 11.00 3.58
N LYS A 381 -11.93 10.38 2.40
CA LYS A 381 -12.19 11.04 1.12
C LYS A 381 -13.65 11.06 0.70
N PHE A 382 -14.48 10.16 1.23
CA PHE A 382 -15.87 10.03 0.77
C PHE A 382 -16.89 9.69 1.88
N TYR A 383 -16.42 9.28 3.06
CA TYR A 383 -17.29 8.81 4.15
C TYR A 383 -17.39 9.85 5.26
N ASP A 384 -18.53 10.53 5.34
CA ASP A 384 -18.79 11.61 6.31
C ASP A 384 -19.13 11.10 7.73
N GLY A 385 -19.45 9.81 7.90
CA GLY A 385 -19.64 9.18 9.22
C GLY A 385 -20.88 9.60 10.03
N GLN A 386 -21.81 10.37 9.45
CA GLN A 386 -23.00 10.87 10.14
C GLN A 386 -24.19 9.91 9.96
N GLY A 387 -24.35 8.94 10.86
CA GLY A 387 -25.49 8.01 10.84
C GLY A 387 -25.62 7.21 12.14
N TYR A 388 -26.80 6.62 12.34
CA TYR A 388 -27.07 5.71 13.46
C TYR A 388 -27.16 4.27 12.94
N ALA A 389 -26.65 3.32 13.73
CA ALA A 389 -26.78 1.91 13.39
C ALA A 389 -28.25 1.49 13.46
N PHE A 390 -28.77 0.88 12.40
CA PHE A 390 -30.13 0.35 12.40
C PHE A 390 -30.17 -0.94 13.22
N ILE A 391 -30.82 -0.89 14.38
CA ILE A 391 -31.05 -2.04 15.24
C ILE A 391 -32.57 -2.31 15.24
N PRO A 392 -33.06 -3.37 14.56
CA PRO A 392 -34.47 -3.69 14.57
C PRO A 392 -34.87 -4.32 15.91
N PHE A 393 -36.12 -4.10 16.32
CA PHE A 393 -36.70 -4.80 17.46
C PHE A 393 -36.75 -6.32 17.19
N SER A 394 -36.01 -7.11 17.97
CA SER A 394 -35.89 -8.56 17.80
C SER A 394 -35.91 -9.29 19.13
N PHE A 395 -36.89 -10.19 19.31
CA PHE A 395 -37.01 -11.03 20.51
C PHE A 395 -35.77 -11.90 20.75
N LYS A 396 -35.05 -12.30 19.70
CA LYS A 396 -33.84 -13.10 19.83
C LYS A 396 -32.70 -12.31 20.50
N ALA A 397 -32.56 -11.03 20.18
CA ALA A 397 -31.55 -10.17 20.78
C ALA A 397 -31.82 -9.91 22.29
N ILE A 398 -33.10 -9.80 22.66
CA ILE A 398 -33.55 -9.62 24.04
C ILE A 398 -33.27 -10.89 24.87
N VAL A 399 -33.55 -12.08 24.33
CA VAL A 399 -33.31 -13.36 25.02
C VAL A 399 -31.81 -13.64 25.18
N GLU A 400 -30.96 -13.20 24.23
CA GLU A 400 -29.51 -13.35 24.30
C GLU A 400 -28.82 -12.28 25.18
N GLY A 401 -29.58 -11.36 25.81
CA GLY A 401 -29.03 -10.37 26.75
C GLY A 401 -28.16 -9.30 26.12
N GLN A 402 -28.26 -9.07 24.80
CA GLN A 402 -27.64 -7.92 24.13
C GLN A 402 -28.48 -6.66 24.39
N SER A 403 -28.59 -6.27 25.65
CA SER A 403 -29.18 -4.99 26.05
C SER A 403 -28.15 -3.87 25.84
N GLU A 404 -28.46 -3.01 24.86
CA GLU A 404 -28.20 -1.57 24.78
C GLU A 404 -26.90 -1.02 25.41
N VAL A 405 -26.01 -0.55 24.54
CA VAL A 405 -25.31 0.75 24.70
C VAL A 405 -25.50 1.54 23.42
#